data_AF-A0A1L3GQP6-F1
#
_entry.id   AF-A0A1L3GQP6-F1
#
_cell.length_a   1.000
_cell.length_b   1.000
_cell.length_c   1.000
_cell.angle_alpha   90.00
_cell.angle_beta   90.00
_cell.angle_gamma   90.00
#
_symmetry.space_group_name_H-M   'P 1'
#
loop_
_entity.id
_entity.type
_entity.pdbx_description
1 polymer ?
#
loop_
_entity_poly.entity_id
_entity_poly.type
_entity_poly.pdbx_seq_one_letter_code
_entity_poly.pdbx_strand_id
1 'polypeptide(L)'
;MLSTPLRKFISAALLTGTGLTGFWFGEGFLPLISSRVLLALIALPLATAALAPHRDSFHVRTTLLAAALLFIGAWFAGQTIAGRAFDECLNRGEEVRLALRNYRLEQGRFPQQLDNLAMDLPGQRLLHPPLLSYQPKEGDYRLSFANALVEYVANSRYPFLLPEIDPDPKLPTALEAPFQKEPAFAPSTPR
;
A
#
# COMPACT_ATOMS: atom_id res chain seq x y z
N MET A 1 -4.45 -38.14 26.41
CA MET A 1 -3.08 -37.96 25.89
C MET A 1 -3.14 -37.93 24.37
N LEU A 2 -2.73 -36.83 23.71
CA LEU A 2 -2.66 -36.80 22.24
C LEU A 2 -1.62 -37.81 21.73
N SER A 3 -1.98 -38.59 20.70
CA SER A 3 -1.07 -39.54 20.06
C SER A 3 0.09 -38.81 19.34
N THR A 4 1.28 -39.42 19.35
CA THR A 4 2.47 -38.89 18.67
C THR A 4 2.26 -38.50 17.19
N PRO A 5 1.55 -39.29 16.34
CA PRO A 5 1.29 -38.88 14.96
C PRO A 5 0.41 -37.64 14.87
N LEU A 6 -0.59 -37.51 15.74
CA LEU A 6 -1.46 -36.34 15.79
C LEU A 6 -0.69 -35.08 16.19
N ARG A 7 0.25 -35.17 17.15
CA ARG A 7 1.12 -34.05 17.51
C ARG A 7 2.02 -33.59 16.37
N LYS A 8 2.60 -34.53 15.63
CA LYS A 8 3.43 -34.23 14.45
C LYS A 8 2.60 -33.49 13.39
N PHE A 9 1.40 -33.98 13.11
CA PHE A 9 0.49 -33.36 12.14
C PHE A 9 0.10 -31.93 12.57
N ILE A 10 -0.31 -31.74 13.83
CA ILE A 10 -0.69 -30.42 14.34
C ILE A 10 0.50 -29.46 14.33
N SER A 11 1.70 -29.91 14.73
CA SER A 11 2.91 -29.10 14.71
C SER A 11 3.28 -28.67 13.28
N ALA A 12 3.19 -29.57 12.31
CA ALA A 12 3.43 -29.26 10.91
C ALA A 12 2.41 -28.25 10.36
N ALA A 13 1.11 -28.46 10.65
CA ALA A 13 0.05 -27.55 10.24
C ALA A 13 0.23 -26.14 10.84
N LEU A 14 0.62 -26.04 12.11
CA LEU A 14 0.93 -24.76 12.76
C LEU A 14 2.16 -24.09 12.16
N LEU A 15 3.19 -24.86 11.78
CA LEU A 15 4.37 -24.31 11.12
C LEU A 15 4.01 -23.72 9.76
N THR A 16 3.24 -24.43 8.94
CA THR A 16 2.71 -23.91 7.67
C THR A 16 1.82 -22.68 7.91
N GLY A 17 0.94 -22.73 8.91
CA GLY A 17 0.10 -21.61 9.31
C GLY A 17 0.89 -20.38 9.74
N THR A 18 2.05 -20.57 10.38
CA THR A 18 2.97 -19.49 10.77
C THR A 18 3.52 -18.76 9.56
N GLY A 19 3.94 -19.50 8.53
CA GLY A 19 4.40 -18.92 7.26
C GLY A 19 3.29 -18.16 6.54
N LEU A 20 2.11 -18.78 6.39
CA LEU A 20 0.95 -18.14 5.75
C LEU A 20 0.52 -16.86 6.47
N THR A 21 0.51 -16.88 7.80
CA THR A 21 0.16 -15.72 8.62
C THR A 21 1.19 -14.61 8.47
N GLY A 22 2.48 -14.94 8.50
CA GLY A 22 3.56 -13.98 8.25
C GLY A 22 3.39 -13.32 6.87
N PHE A 23 3.21 -14.13 5.84
CA PHE A 23 2.96 -13.65 4.47
C PHE A 23 1.74 -12.73 4.39
N TRP A 24 0.61 -13.14 4.96
CA TRP A 24 -0.62 -12.34 4.99
C TRP A 24 -0.37 -10.96 5.61
N PHE A 25 0.29 -10.90 6.78
CA PHE A 25 0.60 -9.62 7.41
C PHE A 25 1.56 -8.75 6.58
N GLY A 26 2.54 -9.38 5.93
CA GLY A 26 3.47 -8.69 5.05
C GLY A 26 2.77 -8.05 3.85
N GLU A 27 1.91 -8.81 3.19
CA GLU A 27 1.17 -8.35 2.02
C GLU A 27 0.13 -7.25 2.36
N GLY A 28 -0.37 -7.25 3.59
CA GLY A 28 -1.27 -6.22 4.10
C GLY A 28 -0.59 -4.89 4.45
N PHE A 29 0.71 -4.71 4.19
CA PHE A 29 1.52 -3.57 4.62
C PHE A 29 1.56 -3.36 6.14
N LEU A 30 1.33 -4.41 6.95
CA LEU A 30 1.42 -4.26 8.40
C LEU A 30 2.90 -4.25 8.83
N PRO A 31 3.35 -3.21 9.56
CA PRO A 31 4.72 -3.14 10.03
C PRO A 31 4.98 -4.20 11.09
N LEU A 32 6.21 -4.72 11.12
CA LEU A 32 6.62 -5.78 12.04
C LEU A 32 6.48 -5.37 13.52
N ILE A 33 6.59 -4.06 13.79
CA ILE A 33 6.42 -3.45 15.12
C ILE A 33 4.95 -3.28 15.55
N SER A 34 3.97 -3.58 14.68
CA SER A 34 2.56 -3.53 15.05
C SER A 34 2.27 -4.54 16.15
N SER A 35 1.48 -4.15 17.16
CA SER A 35 1.12 -5.03 18.28
C SER A 35 0.50 -6.35 17.82
N ARG A 36 -0.30 -6.33 16.75
CA ARG A 36 -0.91 -7.54 16.17
C ARG A 36 0.13 -8.48 15.56
N VAL A 37 1.12 -7.93 14.85
CA VAL A 37 2.18 -8.72 14.20
C VAL A 37 3.14 -9.27 15.24
N LEU A 38 3.53 -8.47 16.23
CA LEU A 38 4.36 -8.93 17.36
C LEU A 38 3.67 -10.04 18.15
N LEU A 39 2.37 -9.89 18.44
CA LEU A 39 1.59 -10.92 19.12
C LEU A 39 1.60 -12.23 18.32
N ALA A 40 1.37 -12.17 17.01
CA ALA A 40 1.43 -13.37 16.14
C ALA A 40 2.84 -13.98 16.07
N LEU A 41 3.87 -13.15 15.92
CA LEU A 41 5.28 -13.55 15.86
C LEU A 41 5.75 -14.23 17.15
N ILE A 42 5.17 -13.90 18.30
CA ILE A 42 5.52 -14.54 19.58
C ILE A 42 4.62 -15.76 19.83
N ALA A 43 3.30 -15.61 19.67
CA ALA A 43 2.34 -16.65 20.01
C ALA A 43 2.46 -17.89 19.11
N LEU A 44 2.68 -17.72 17.80
CA LEU A 44 2.72 -18.85 16.87
C LEU A 44 3.96 -19.73 17.05
N PRO A 45 5.21 -19.19 17.16
CA PRO A 45 6.38 -20.01 17.49
C PRO A 45 6.31 -20.68 18.86
N LEU A 46 5.70 -20.02 19.86
CA LEU A 46 5.49 -20.66 21.17
C LEU A 46 4.47 -21.80 21.08
N ALA A 47 3.38 -21.62 20.34
CA ALA A 47 2.38 -22.66 20.13
C ALA A 47 2.95 -23.86 19.35
N THR A 48 3.73 -23.61 18.30
CA THR A 48 4.40 -24.69 17.53
C THR A 48 5.38 -25.46 18.40
N ALA A 49 6.21 -24.76 19.19
CA ALA A 49 7.18 -25.37 20.09
C ALA A 49 6.51 -26.15 21.23
N ALA A 50 5.42 -25.66 21.81
CA ALA A 50 4.68 -26.33 22.87
C ALA A 50 4.03 -27.65 22.42
N LEU A 51 3.67 -27.74 21.13
CA LEU A 51 3.06 -28.90 20.49
C LEU A 51 4.08 -29.81 19.80
N ALA A 52 5.38 -29.49 19.88
CA ALA A 52 6.44 -30.31 19.32
C ALA A 52 6.41 -31.73 19.91
N PRO A 53 6.66 -32.76 19.08
CA PRO A 53 6.59 -34.16 19.51
C PRO A 53 7.69 -34.53 20.51
N HIS A 54 8.84 -33.83 20.50
CA HIS A 54 9.96 -34.03 21.42
C HIS A 54 10.09 -32.78 22.30
N ARG A 55 10.21 -33.00 23.62
CA ARG A 55 10.31 -31.92 24.62
C ARG A 55 11.75 -31.59 25.03
N ASP A 56 12.73 -32.14 24.31
CA ASP A 56 14.13 -31.84 24.58
C ASP A 56 14.40 -30.37 24.31
N SER A 57 15.18 -29.74 25.19
CA SER A 57 15.50 -28.31 25.13
C SER A 57 16.09 -27.90 23.77
N PHE A 58 16.87 -28.78 23.15
CA PHE A 58 17.42 -28.58 21.81
C PHE A 58 16.31 -28.49 20.73
N HIS A 59 15.38 -29.45 20.71
CA HIS A 59 14.31 -29.51 19.71
C HIS A 59 13.32 -28.35 19.85
N VAL A 60 13.03 -27.95 21.09
CA VAL A 60 12.18 -26.78 21.37
C VAL A 60 12.84 -25.49 20.86
N ARG A 61 14.14 -25.32 21.08
CA ARG A 61 14.88 -24.13 20.60
C ARG A 61 14.95 -24.09 19.07
N THR A 62 15.22 -25.21 18.41
CA THR A 62 15.32 -25.26 16.94
C THR A 62 13.96 -25.05 16.28
N THR A 63 12.88 -25.63 16.81
CA THR A 63 11.51 -25.41 16.30
C THR A 63 11.06 -23.96 16.45
N LEU A 64 11.34 -23.34 17.59
CA LEU A 64 11.04 -21.92 17.82
C LEU A 64 11.81 -21.02 16.84
N LEU A 65 13.11 -21.26 16.68
CA LEU A 65 13.94 -20.50 15.74
C LEU A 65 13.45 -20.67 14.30
N ALA A 66 13.16 -21.91 13.88
CA ALA A 66 12.66 -22.20 12.56
C ALA A 66 11.31 -21.51 12.29
N ALA A 67 10.38 -21.56 13.25
CA ALA A 67 9.08 -20.90 13.13
C ALA A 67 9.21 -19.38 13.06
N ALA A 68 10.09 -18.78 13.86
CA ALA A 68 10.35 -17.33 13.83
C ALA A 68 10.97 -16.89 12.50
N LEU A 69 11.99 -17.62 12.01
CA LEU A 69 12.62 -17.33 10.71
C LEU A 69 11.63 -17.51 9.56
N LEU A 70 10.80 -18.55 9.60
CA LEU A 70 9.74 -18.77 8.62
C LEU A 70 8.74 -17.60 8.61
N PHE A 71 8.29 -17.16 9.79
CA PHE A 71 7.38 -16.02 9.90
C PHE A 71 7.98 -14.75 9.29
N ILE A 72 9.22 -14.40 9.70
CA ILE A 72 9.90 -13.18 9.25
C ILE A 72 10.18 -13.24 7.74
N GLY A 73 10.67 -14.38 7.25
CA GLY A 73 10.93 -14.57 5.82
C GLY A 73 9.65 -14.50 4.98
N ALA A 74 8.56 -15.12 5.44
CA ALA A 74 7.27 -15.05 4.77
C ALA A 74 6.67 -13.63 4.81
N TRP A 75 6.78 -12.93 5.93
CA TRP A 75 6.38 -11.53 6.04
C TRP A 75 7.15 -10.63 5.08
N PHE A 76 8.47 -10.80 4.98
CA PHE A 76 9.28 -10.06 4.04
C PHE A 76 8.87 -10.34 2.59
N ALA A 77 8.63 -11.61 2.25
CA ALA A 77 8.09 -11.98 0.93
C ALA A 77 6.75 -11.28 0.65
N GLY A 78 5.82 -11.28 1.61
CA GLY A 78 4.55 -10.56 1.50
C GLY A 78 4.74 -9.05 1.25
N GLN A 79 5.64 -8.40 1.99
CA GLN A 79 5.97 -6.97 1.80
C GLN A 79 6.52 -6.69 0.40
N THR A 80 7.40 -7.56 -0.13
CA THR A 80 7.93 -7.37 -1.49
C THR A 80 6.84 -7.45 -2.56
N ILE A 81 5.85 -8.33 -2.38
CA ILE A 81 4.73 -8.47 -3.31
C ILE A 81 3.80 -7.26 -3.21
N ALA A 82 3.49 -6.81 -2.00
CA ALA A 82 2.71 -5.60 -1.80
C ALA A 82 3.41 -4.36 -2.38
N GLY A 83 4.73 -4.24 -2.19
CA GLY A 83 5.54 -3.18 -2.79
C GLY A 83 5.46 -3.17 -4.31
N ARG A 84 5.63 -4.32 -4.96
CA ARG A 84 5.45 -4.44 -6.42
C ARG A 84 4.05 -4.03 -6.87
N ALA A 85 3.01 -4.49 -6.17
CA ALA A 85 1.63 -4.10 -6.47
C ALA A 85 1.42 -2.58 -6.37
N PHE A 86 2.03 -1.94 -5.37
CA PHE A 86 1.99 -0.49 -5.22
C PHE A 86 2.74 0.25 -6.33
N ASP A 87 3.93 -0.24 -6.70
CA ASP A 87 4.72 0.33 -7.80
C ASP A 87 4.00 0.16 -9.15
N GLU A 88 3.31 -0.96 -9.37
CA GLU A 88 2.43 -1.13 -10.53
C GLU A 88 1.31 -0.10 -10.56
N CYS A 89 0.66 0.17 -9.42
CA CYS A 89 -0.36 1.21 -9.33
C CYS A 89 0.21 2.61 -9.62
N LEU A 90 1.42 2.91 -9.15
CA LEU A 90 2.09 4.19 -9.44
C LEU A 90 2.38 4.35 -10.94
N ASN A 91 2.95 3.31 -11.57
CA ASN A 91 3.41 3.39 -12.95
C ASN A 91 2.27 3.26 -13.96
N ARG A 92 1.27 2.41 -13.69
CA ARG A 92 0.19 2.07 -14.62
C ARG A 92 -1.18 2.59 -14.20
N GLY A 93 -1.29 3.24 -13.04
CA GLY A 93 -2.57 3.81 -12.58
C GLY A 93 -3.15 4.84 -13.55
N GLU A 94 -2.29 5.61 -14.22
CA GLU A 94 -2.70 6.58 -15.24
C GLU A 94 -3.26 5.91 -16.50
N GLU A 95 -2.74 4.74 -16.88
CA GLU A 95 -3.29 3.95 -17.99
C GLU A 95 -4.75 3.55 -17.71
N VAL A 96 -5.05 3.13 -16.48
CA VAL A 96 -6.42 2.80 -16.05
C VAL A 96 -7.33 4.03 -16.12
N ARG A 97 -6.82 5.20 -15.70
CA ARG A 97 -7.55 6.47 -15.76
C ARG A 97 -7.90 6.85 -17.21
N LEU A 98 -6.95 6.68 -18.13
CA LEU A 98 -7.15 6.91 -19.56
C LEU A 98 -8.13 5.89 -20.17
N ALA A 99 -8.05 4.62 -19.79
CA ALA A 99 -9.00 3.60 -20.22
C ALA A 99 -10.43 3.92 -19.76
N LEU A 100 -10.61 4.39 -18.52
CA LEU A 100 -11.90 4.87 -18.01
C LEU A 100 -12.43 6.07 -18.81
N ARG A 101 -11.54 7.00 -19.21
CA ARG A 101 -11.91 8.13 -20.06
C ARG A 101 -12.39 7.64 -21.44
N ASN A 102 -11.66 6.73 -22.08
CA ASN A 102 -12.03 6.19 -23.38
C ASN A 102 -13.36 5.43 -23.31
N TYR A 103 -13.56 4.60 -22.28
CA TYR A 103 -14.82 3.91 -22.03
C TYR A 103 -16.00 4.88 -21.94
N ARG A 104 -15.83 6.02 -21.24
CA ARG A 104 -16.86 7.06 -21.17
C ARG A 104 -17.14 7.70 -22.53
N LEU A 105 -16.13 7.94 -23.35
CA LEU A 105 -16.32 8.51 -24.69
C LEU A 105 -17.13 7.56 -25.59
N GLU A 106 -16.93 6.25 -25.45
CA GLU A 106 -17.61 5.23 -26.24
C GLU A 106 -19.04 4.93 -25.74
N GLN A 107 -19.22 4.80 -24.42
CA GLN A 107 -20.47 4.33 -23.81
C GLN A 107 -21.34 5.47 -23.25
N GLY A 108 -20.83 6.71 -23.24
CA GLY A 108 -21.47 7.87 -22.63
C GLY A 108 -21.45 7.89 -21.10
N ARG A 109 -20.97 6.83 -20.43
CA ARG A 109 -20.92 6.67 -18.97
C ARG A 109 -19.67 5.93 -18.51
N PHE A 110 -19.29 6.13 -17.25
CA PHE A 110 -18.24 5.30 -16.63
C PHE A 110 -18.76 3.89 -16.29
N PRO A 111 -17.89 2.87 -16.27
CA PRO A 111 -18.30 1.51 -15.93
C PRO A 111 -18.65 1.39 -14.44
N GLN A 112 -19.50 0.44 -14.08
CA GLN A 112 -19.82 0.17 -12.66
C GLN A 112 -18.69 -0.56 -11.91
N GLN A 113 -17.85 -1.29 -12.65
CA GLN A 113 -16.76 -2.12 -12.13
C GLN A 113 -15.56 -2.00 -13.07
N LEU A 114 -14.34 -2.07 -12.54
CA LEU A 114 -13.11 -1.99 -13.32
C LEU A 114 -12.93 -3.18 -14.28
N ASP A 115 -13.50 -4.35 -13.96
CA ASP A 115 -13.40 -5.56 -14.77
C ASP A 115 -14.06 -5.42 -16.16
N ASN A 116 -14.88 -4.38 -16.37
CA ASN A 116 -15.44 -4.04 -17.67
C ASN A 116 -14.44 -3.35 -18.61
N LEU A 117 -13.26 -2.97 -18.10
CA LEU A 117 -12.17 -2.48 -18.93
C LEU A 117 -11.46 -3.69 -19.54
N ALA A 118 -11.24 -3.68 -20.86
CA ALA A 118 -10.52 -4.73 -21.57
C ALA A 118 -8.99 -4.60 -21.37
N MET A 119 -8.53 -4.54 -20.11
CA MET A 119 -7.12 -4.42 -19.75
C MET A 119 -6.81 -5.15 -18.44
N ASP A 120 -5.56 -5.55 -18.28
CA ASP A 120 -5.08 -6.10 -17.02
C ASP A 120 -4.88 -5.00 -15.98
N LEU A 121 -5.64 -5.09 -14.87
CA LEU A 121 -5.63 -4.12 -13.78
C LEU A 121 -4.35 -4.25 -12.93
N PRO A 122 -3.65 -3.14 -12.62
CA PRO A 122 -2.46 -3.15 -11.79
C PRO A 122 -2.79 -3.33 -10.31
N GLY A 123 -1.78 -3.69 -9.52
CA GLY A 123 -1.90 -3.78 -8.06
C GLY A 123 -2.51 -5.09 -7.58
N GLN A 124 -2.30 -6.16 -8.35
CA GLN A 124 -2.76 -7.49 -7.95
C GLN A 124 -1.97 -7.99 -6.74
N ARG A 125 -2.68 -8.65 -5.84
CA ARG A 125 -2.15 -9.28 -4.64
C ARG A 125 -2.62 -10.73 -4.58
N LEU A 126 -1.87 -11.57 -3.89
CA LEU A 126 -2.11 -13.01 -3.81
C LEU A 126 -3.16 -13.37 -2.75
N LEU A 127 -3.04 -12.86 -1.52
CA LEU A 127 -3.98 -13.20 -0.46
C LEU A 127 -4.95 -12.06 -0.13
N HIS A 128 -4.59 -10.82 -0.44
CA HIS A 128 -5.43 -9.65 -0.26
C HIS A 128 -6.15 -9.25 -1.56
N PRO A 129 -7.27 -8.50 -1.46
CA PRO A 129 -7.89 -7.88 -2.63
C PRO A 129 -6.91 -6.99 -3.41
N PRO A 130 -7.16 -6.69 -4.68
CA PRO A 130 -6.35 -5.74 -5.44
C PRO A 130 -6.17 -4.41 -4.70
N LEU A 131 -5.00 -3.81 -4.83
CA LEU A 131 -4.67 -2.56 -4.14
C LEU A 131 -5.42 -1.36 -4.72
N LEU A 132 -5.71 -1.42 -6.02
CA LEU A 132 -6.47 -0.40 -6.74
C LEU A 132 -7.96 -0.50 -6.37
N SER A 133 -8.48 0.53 -5.73
CA SER A 133 -9.89 0.68 -5.38
C SER A 133 -10.59 1.63 -6.34
N TYR A 134 -11.76 1.22 -6.82
CA TYR A 134 -12.61 2.00 -7.69
C TYR A 134 -14.00 2.18 -7.08
N GLN A 135 -14.47 3.42 -7.06
CA GLN A 135 -15.81 3.77 -6.62
C GLN A 135 -16.48 4.63 -7.70
N PRO A 136 -17.49 4.11 -8.42
CA PRO A 136 -18.21 4.89 -9.40
C PRO A 136 -19.06 5.97 -8.71
N LYS A 137 -19.18 7.13 -9.35
CA LYS A 137 -20.06 8.24 -8.92
C LYS A 137 -20.84 8.77 -10.11
N GLU A 138 -21.95 9.43 -9.87
CA GLU A 138 -22.71 10.06 -10.95
C GLU A 138 -21.86 11.09 -11.70
N GLY A 139 -21.57 10.81 -12.97
CA GLY A 139 -20.74 11.66 -13.84
C GLY A 139 -19.23 11.66 -13.55
N ASP A 140 -18.75 10.89 -12.58
CA ASP A 140 -17.35 10.84 -12.14
C ASP A 140 -16.96 9.48 -11.54
N TYR A 141 -15.76 9.36 -10.99
CA TYR A 141 -15.33 8.21 -10.20
C TYR A 141 -14.25 8.60 -9.20
N ARG A 142 -14.00 7.75 -8.20
CA ARG A 142 -12.81 7.80 -7.36
C ARG A 142 -11.98 6.55 -7.63
N LEU A 143 -10.76 6.75 -8.08
CA LEU A 143 -9.75 5.71 -8.22
C LEU A 143 -8.68 5.98 -7.16
N SER A 144 -8.36 5.01 -6.32
CA SER A 144 -7.41 5.21 -5.22
C SER A 144 -6.64 3.97 -4.89
N PHE A 145 -5.40 4.13 -4.46
CA PHE A 145 -4.59 3.07 -3.86
C PHE A 145 -3.72 3.68 -2.76
N ALA A 146 -3.37 2.87 -1.77
CA ALA A 146 -2.65 3.35 -0.61
C ALA A 146 -1.68 2.30 -0.08
N ASN A 147 -0.65 2.76 0.63
CA ASN A 147 0.14 1.94 1.52
C ASN A 147 0.00 2.46 2.97
N ALA A 148 0.87 2.02 3.88
CA ALA A 148 0.81 2.46 5.28
C ALA A 148 1.12 3.96 5.50
N LEU A 149 1.68 4.67 4.51
CA LEU A 149 2.20 6.03 4.64
C LEU A 149 1.49 7.05 3.75
N VAL A 150 1.09 6.64 2.54
CA VAL A 150 0.59 7.53 1.48
C VAL A 150 -0.62 6.92 0.81
N GLU A 151 -1.60 7.77 0.50
CA GLU A 151 -2.74 7.46 -0.36
C GLU A 151 -2.70 8.33 -1.61
N TYR A 152 -2.86 7.69 -2.77
CA TYR A 152 -3.00 8.35 -4.06
C TYR A 152 -4.45 8.26 -4.52
N VAL A 153 -4.99 9.38 -4.99
CA VAL A 153 -6.38 9.48 -5.45
C VAL A 153 -6.42 10.20 -6.79
N ALA A 154 -7.18 9.64 -7.73
CA ALA A 154 -7.47 10.25 -9.03
C ALA A 154 -8.98 10.19 -9.33
N ASN A 155 -9.41 11.06 -10.22
CA ASN A 155 -10.76 11.07 -10.78
C ASN A 155 -10.73 11.50 -12.25
N SER A 156 -11.89 11.80 -12.83
CA SER A 156 -11.95 12.21 -14.24
C SER A 156 -11.18 13.50 -14.54
N ARG A 157 -10.95 14.36 -13.54
CA ARG A 157 -10.33 15.69 -13.69
C ARG A 157 -8.89 15.74 -13.19
N TYR A 158 -8.60 15.07 -12.08
CA TYR A 158 -7.30 15.12 -11.40
C TYR A 158 -6.56 13.79 -11.59
N PRO A 159 -5.33 13.81 -12.12
CA PRO A 159 -4.46 12.63 -12.20
C PRO A 159 -3.90 12.26 -10.82
N PHE A 160 -3.30 11.06 -10.72
CA PHE A 160 -2.64 10.61 -9.49
C PHE A 160 -1.43 11.45 -9.10
N LEU A 161 -0.64 11.87 -10.10
CA LEU A 161 0.50 12.75 -9.94
C LEU A 161 0.17 14.05 -10.70
N LEU A 162 0.21 15.18 -10.00
CA LEU A 162 0.19 16.47 -10.67
C LEU A 162 1.47 16.56 -11.53
N PRO A 163 1.39 17.05 -12.77
CA PRO A 163 2.60 17.31 -13.55
C PRO A 163 3.48 18.24 -12.71
N GLU A 164 4.76 17.87 -12.57
CA GLU A 164 5.76 18.76 -11.99
C GLU A 164 5.62 20.11 -12.69
N ILE A 165 5.25 21.14 -11.93
CA ILE A 165 5.30 22.50 -12.45
C ILE A 165 6.79 22.77 -12.57
N ASP A 166 7.35 22.50 -13.74
CA ASP A 166 8.70 22.90 -14.09
C ASP A 166 8.74 24.41 -13.82
N PRO A 167 9.50 24.90 -12.82
CA PRO A 167 9.50 26.30 -12.48
C PRO A 167 9.99 27.05 -13.71
N ASP A 168 9.06 27.67 -14.44
CA ASP A 168 9.38 28.40 -15.66
C ASP A 168 10.48 29.41 -15.31
N PRO A 169 11.71 29.26 -15.84
CA PRO A 169 12.82 30.15 -15.51
C PRO A 169 12.56 31.60 -15.96
N LYS A 170 11.44 31.85 -16.64
CA LYS A 170 11.00 33.18 -17.10
C LYS A 170 9.87 33.80 -16.28
N LEU A 171 9.37 33.18 -15.21
CA LEU A 171 8.45 33.90 -14.32
C LEU A 171 9.26 34.93 -13.52
N PRO A 172 9.07 36.25 -13.73
CA PRO A 172 9.74 37.24 -12.92
C PRO A 172 9.30 37.03 -11.46
N THR A 173 10.27 36.73 -10.61
CA THR A 173 10.13 36.73 -9.17
C THR A 173 9.49 38.05 -8.76
N ALA A 174 8.19 38.03 -8.44
CA ALA A 174 7.40 39.21 -8.07
C ALA A 174 7.93 39.93 -6.80
N LEU A 175 9.03 39.45 -6.23
CA LEU A 175 9.76 40.05 -5.11
C LEU A 175 10.91 40.99 -5.52
N GLU A 176 11.20 41.15 -6.83
CA GLU A 176 12.20 42.12 -7.33
C GLU A 176 11.58 43.38 -7.96
N ALA A 177 10.32 43.71 -7.65
CA ALA A 177 9.82 45.05 -7.97
C ALA A 177 10.57 46.06 -7.07
N PRO A 178 11.39 46.99 -7.62
CA PRO A 178 11.98 48.04 -6.81
C PRO A 178 10.84 48.85 -6.21
N PHE A 179 10.82 48.97 -4.88
CA PHE A 179 9.97 49.92 -4.17
C PHE A 179 10.19 51.30 -4.81
N GLN A 180 9.25 51.70 -5.68
CA GLN A 180 9.20 53.08 -6.15
C GLN A 180 8.89 53.93 -4.93
N LYS A 181 9.91 54.64 -4.48
CA LYS A 181 9.86 55.60 -3.40
C LYS A 181 8.78 56.64 -3.73
N GLU A 182 7.70 56.62 -2.98
CA GLU A 182 6.59 57.56 -3.06
C GLU A 182 7.13 59.00 -3.02
N PRO A 183 6.78 59.88 -3.98
CA PRO A 183 7.24 61.26 -3.95
C PRO A 183 6.61 61.99 -2.76
N ALA A 184 7.47 62.61 -1.97
CA ALA A 184 7.11 63.38 -0.78
C ALA A 184 6.08 64.47 -1.12
N PHE A 185 4.93 64.41 -0.45
CA PHE A 185 3.85 65.39 -0.54
C PHE A 185 4.33 66.75 0.00
N ALA A 186 4.42 67.76 -0.87
CA ALA A 186 4.77 69.12 -0.47
C ALA A 186 3.55 69.81 0.17
N PRO A 187 3.69 70.44 1.35
CA PRO A 187 2.60 71.16 1.98
C PRO A 187 2.29 72.47 1.23
N SER A 188 1.02 72.65 0.88
CA SER A 188 0.49 73.88 0.32
C SER A 188 0.47 74.99 1.37
N THR A 189 1.05 76.14 1.04
CA THR A 189 0.98 77.37 1.82
C THR A 189 -0.42 77.99 1.75
N PRO A 190 -1.03 78.38 2.89
CA PRO A 190 -2.27 79.16 2.87
C PRO A 190 -1.97 80.64 2.59
N ARG A 191 -2.85 81.27 1.81
CA ARG A 191 -2.92 82.73 1.64
C ARG A 191 -3.85 83.33 2.69
#